data_AF-A0A3L6QKM6-F1
#
_entry.id   AF-A0A3L6QKM6-F1
#
_cell.length_a   1.000
_cell.length_b   1.000
_cell.length_c   1.000
_cell.angle_alpha   90.00
_cell.angle_beta   90.00
_cell.angle_gamma   90.00
#
_symmetry.space_group_name_H-M   'P 1'
#
loop_
_entity.id
_entity.type
_entity.pdbx_description
1 polymer ?
#
loop_
_entity_poly.entity_id
_entity_poly.type
_entity_poly.pdbx_seq_one_letter_code
_entity_poly.pdbx_strand_id
1 'polypeptide(L)'
;MEAATAATAAMVWFRKGLRMHDNPALDAARRGAGRLYPVFVLDPRYLRPDPAAASPGSARAGVARVRFLLESLGDLDARLRRLGSRLLLLRARDDVAGAVCAALKDWNIGKLCFESDTEPYALARDKKVTDFAMASGIEVFTPVSHTLFDPAEIISKNGGRPPLTYQSFIAIAGEPPEPVLEEYSELPPVGDTGEYELLPVPTVEELGYGDISQEEILGWRWHGGRPNSGEGKRVGEIQEGKSYLVGLWLGLGWPEVARRRGAGERWWCCASATALRRG
;
A
#
# COMPACT_ATOMS: atom_id res chain seq x y z
N MET A 1 -41.33 9.04 2.74
CA MET A 1 -40.46 10.17 2.34
C MET A 1 -39.04 9.71 2.65
N GLU A 2 -38.49 8.95 1.71
CA GLU A 2 -37.22 8.25 1.83
C GLU A 2 -36.12 9.29 1.63
N ALA A 3 -35.44 9.66 2.72
CA ALA A 3 -34.30 10.54 2.65
C ALA A 3 -33.27 9.83 1.75
N ALA A 4 -33.04 10.35 0.56
CA ALA A 4 -31.95 9.93 -0.29
C ALA A 4 -30.66 10.10 0.52
N THR A 5 -30.12 9.00 1.05
CA THR A 5 -28.84 8.98 1.74
C THR A 5 -27.83 9.50 0.72
N ALA A 6 -27.33 10.72 0.93
CA ALA A 6 -26.33 11.30 0.05
C ALA A 6 -25.19 10.29 -0.08
N ALA A 7 -24.91 9.84 -1.31
CA ALA A 7 -23.88 8.88 -1.60
C ALA A 7 -22.58 9.30 -0.91
N THR A 8 -22.15 8.55 0.11
CA THR A 8 -21.00 8.92 0.93
C THR A 8 -19.73 8.72 0.09
N ALA A 9 -18.88 9.75 0.07
CA ALA A 9 -17.57 9.70 -0.56
C ALA A 9 -16.54 9.18 0.46
N ALA A 10 -15.78 8.16 0.08
CA ALA A 10 -14.72 7.62 0.91
C ALA A 10 -13.36 7.77 0.21
N MET A 11 -12.33 8.09 0.97
CA MET A 11 -10.94 8.09 0.50
C MET A 11 -10.20 6.91 1.11
N VAL A 12 -9.52 6.14 0.26
CA VAL A 12 -8.47 5.21 0.72
C VAL A 12 -7.12 5.79 0.36
N TRP A 13 -6.32 6.11 1.37
CA TRP A 13 -5.00 6.70 1.16
C TRP A 13 -3.91 5.62 1.23
N PHE A 14 -3.38 5.28 0.06
CA PHE A 14 -2.29 4.33 -0.11
C PHE A 14 -0.94 4.94 0.26
N ARG A 15 -0.11 4.13 0.93
CA ARG A 15 1.21 4.53 1.43
C ARG A 15 2.19 3.37 1.26
N LYS A 16 2.39 2.56 2.31
CA LYS A 16 3.19 1.33 2.24
C LYS A 16 2.42 0.21 1.56
N GLY A 17 1.25 -0.18 2.05
CA GLY A 17 0.45 -1.29 1.48
C GLY A 17 -0.14 -1.02 0.08
N LEU A 18 0.69 -1.05 -0.97
CA LEU A 18 0.29 -0.86 -2.38
C LEU A 18 -0.36 -2.11 -2.98
N ARG A 19 -1.36 -2.65 -2.29
CA ARG A 19 -2.03 -3.91 -2.61
C ARG A 19 -3.55 -3.78 -2.52
N MET A 20 -4.25 -4.61 -3.27
CA MET A 20 -5.72 -4.74 -3.16
C MET A 20 -6.12 -5.90 -2.24
N HIS A 21 -5.43 -7.04 -2.30
CA HIS A 21 -5.71 -8.18 -1.43
C HIS A 21 -5.28 -7.88 0.00
N ASP A 22 -5.96 -8.47 0.98
CA ASP A 22 -5.63 -8.31 2.41
C ASP A 22 -5.39 -6.84 2.80
N ASN A 23 -6.31 -5.98 2.34
CA ASN A 23 -6.28 -4.54 2.60
C ASN A 23 -7.57 -4.11 3.32
N PRO A 24 -7.58 -4.20 4.66
CA PRO A 24 -8.75 -3.80 5.46
C PRO A 24 -9.12 -2.32 5.28
N ALA A 25 -8.16 -1.45 4.96
CA ALA A 25 -8.42 -0.03 4.74
C ALA A 25 -9.21 0.20 3.44
N LEU A 26 -8.82 -0.47 2.34
CA LEU A 26 -9.56 -0.47 1.08
C LEU A 26 -10.97 -1.06 1.27
N ASP A 27 -11.04 -2.18 1.96
CA ASP A 27 -12.31 -2.87 2.21
C ASP A 27 -13.27 -2.03 3.05
N ALA A 28 -12.79 -1.36 4.10
CA ALA A 28 -13.60 -0.46 4.91
C ALA A 28 -14.01 0.82 4.17
N ALA A 29 -13.17 1.32 3.25
CA ALA A 29 -13.46 2.51 2.46
C ALA A 29 -14.56 2.26 1.41
N ARG A 30 -14.56 1.09 0.74
CA ARG A 30 -15.57 0.79 -0.27
C ARG A 30 -16.95 0.49 0.33
N ARG A 31 -17.02 -0.04 1.56
CA ARG A 31 -18.26 -0.51 2.18
C ARG A 31 -19.19 0.68 2.45
N GLY A 32 -20.30 0.72 1.74
CA GLY A 32 -21.32 1.77 1.88
C GLY A 32 -20.97 3.09 1.19
N ALA A 33 -19.83 3.18 0.49
CA ALA A 33 -19.44 4.37 -0.26
C ALA A 33 -20.06 4.34 -1.67
N GLY A 34 -20.70 5.45 -2.07
CA GLY A 34 -21.16 5.62 -3.46
C GLY A 34 -20.06 6.10 -4.39
N ARG A 35 -18.99 6.70 -3.84
CA ARG A 35 -17.79 7.12 -4.58
C ARG A 35 -16.56 6.79 -3.76
N LEU A 36 -15.55 6.21 -4.41
CA LEU A 36 -14.28 5.85 -3.77
C LEU A 36 -13.15 6.65 -4.42
N TYR A 37 -12.30 7.26 -3.60
CA TYR A 37 -11.12 8.01 -4.03
C TYR A 37 -9.87 7.26 -3.55
N PRO A 38 -9.28 6.37 -4.38
CA PRO A 38 -8.03 5.72 -4.07
C PRO A 38 -6.87 6.67 -4.38
N VAL A 39 -6.16 7.11 -3.35
CA VAL A 39 -5.18 8.21 -3.44
C VAL A 39 -3.79 7.74 -3.07
N PHE A 40 -2.79 8.18 -3.81
CA PHE A 40 -1.39 8.14 -3.39
C PHE A 40 -0.77 9.52 -3.58
N VAL A 41 0.05 9.96 -2.62
CA VAL A 41 0.70 11.27 -2.68
C VAL A 41 2.19 11.10 -2.95
N LEU A 42 2.65 11.63 -4.07
CA LEU A 42 4.05 11.70 -4.47
C LEU A 42 4.77 12.73 -3.58
N ASP A 43 5.66 12.25 -2.72
CA ASP A 43 6.49 13.08 -1.83
C ASP A 43 7.83 13.42 -2.51
N PRO A 44 8.09 14.71 -2.84
CA PRO A 44 9.34 15.14 -3.47
C PRO A 44 10.59 14.75 -2.68
N ARG A 45 10.51 14.58 -1.35
CA ARG A 45 11.66 14.18 -0.51
C ARG A 45 12.20 12.79 -0.86
N TYR A 46 11.34 11.93 -1.39
CA TYR A 46 11.68 10.56 -1.79
C TYR A 46 11.87 10.41 -3.30
N LEU A 47 11.34 11.35 -4.10
CA LEU A 47 11.27 11.21 -5.55
C LEU A 47 12.19 12.17 -6.30
N ARG A 48 12.52 13.34 -5.76
CA ARG A 48 13.35 14.32 -6.46
C ARG A 48 14.82 13.88 -6.45
N PRO A 49 15.51 13.83 -7.61
CA PRO A 49 16.94 13.54 -7.67
C PRO A 49 17.74 14.50 -6.79
N ASP A 50 18.68 13.96 -6.04
CA ASP A 50 19.60 14.73 -5.20
C ASP A 50 21.03 14.55 -5.74
N PRO A 51 21.59 15.57 -6.43
CA PRO A 51 22.97 15.51 -6.93
C PRO A 51 24.03 15.37 -5.83
N ALA A 52 23.68 15.66 -4.57
CA ALA A 52 24.59 15.53 -3.43
C ALA A 52 24.55 14.12 -2.80
N ALA A 53 23.66 13.22 -3.24
CA ALA A 53 23.57 11.87 -2.73
C ALA A 53 24.80 11.02 -3.15
N ALA A 54 25.17 10.07 -2.30
CA ALA A 54 26.31 9.18 -2.53
C ALA A 54 26.10 8.20 -3.70
N SER A 55 24.86 8.01 -4.15
CA SER A 55 24.48 7.20 -5.31
C SER A 55 23.28 7.83 -6.01
N PRO A 56 23.00 7.50 -7.29
CA PRO A 56 21.82 8.01 -7.98
C PRO A 56 20.54 7.71 -7.20
N GLY A 57 19.78 8.76 -6.91
CA GLY A 57 18.68 8.69 -5.96
C GLY A 57 18.20 10.06 -5.53
N SER A 58 17.15 10.07 -4.74
CA SER A 58 16.74 11.22 -3.95
C SER A 58 17.52 11.27 -2.63
N ALA A 59 17.28 12.33 -1.86
CA ALA A 59 17.82 12.49 -0.52
C ALA A 59 17.47 11.32 0.45
N ARG A 60 16.45 10.50 0.12
CA ARG A 60 15.92 9.44 1.00
C ARG A 60 15.77 8.08 0.34
N ALA A 61 15.98 7.96 -0.97
CA ALA A 61 15.80 6.70 -1.69
C ALA A 61 16.72 6.62 -2.92
N GLY A 62 17.42 5.49 -3.07
CA GLY A 62 18.13 5.18 -4.32
C GLY A 62 17.17 4.99 -5.48
N VAL A 63 17.65 5.24 -6.71
CA VAL A 63 16.81 5.26 -7.90
C VAL A 63 16.14 3.91 -8.19
N ALA A 64 16.78 2.79 -7.86
CA ALA A 64 16.16 1.46 -7.94
C ALA A 64 14.88 1.34 -7.10
N ARG A 65 14.85 1.93 -5.89
CA ARG A 65 13.66 1.94 -5.03
C ARG A 65 12.59 2.87 -5.58
N VAL A 66 13.00 4.02 -6.13
CA VAL A 66 12.07 4.97 -6.79
C VAL A 66 11.39 4.28 -7.98
N ARG A 67 12.15 3.61 -8.84
CA ARG A 67 11.62 2.84 -9.97
C ARG A 67 10.63 1.76 -9.52
N PHE A 68 11.01 0.94 -8.54
CA PHE A 68 10.15 -0.12 -8.01
C PHE A 68 8.83 0.44 -7.45
N LEU A 69 8.87 1.60 -6.78
CA LEU A 69 7.67 2.29 -6.32
C LEU A 69 6.77 2.70 -7.50
N LEU A 70 7.34 3.34 -8.53
CA LEU A 70 6.57 3.79 -9.71
C LEU A 70 5.93 2.61 -10.44
N GLU A 71 6.66 1.52 -10.67
CA GLU A 71 6.11 0.30 -11.28
C GLU A 71 4.97 -0.29 -10.43
N SER A 72 5.12 -0.30 -9.11
CA SER A 72 4.09 -0.77 -8.17
C SER A 72 2.82 0.10 -8.21
N LEU A 73 2.97 1.42 -8.35
CA LEU A 73 1.84 2.35 -8.51
C LEU A 73 1.14 2.13 -9.86
N GLY A 74 1.90 1.88 -10.93
CA GLY A 74 1.35 1.53 -12.25
C GLY A 74 0.53 0.24 -12.24
N ASP A 75 1.05 -0.81 -11.60
CA ASP A 75 0.33 -2.08 -11.43
C ASP A 75 -0.92 -1.94 -10.55
N LEU A 76 -0.85 -1.15 -9.47
CA LEU A 76 -2.01 -0.85 -8.64
C LEU A 76 -3.10 -0.08 -9.42
N ASP A 77 -2.74 0.96 -10.16
CA ASP A 77 -3.68 1.72 -11.01
C ASP A 77 -4.34 0.82 -12.06
N ALA A 78 -3.54 -0.01 -12.75
CA ALA A 78 -4.05 -0.95 -13.75
C ALA A 78 -5.08 -1.92 -13.16
N ARG A 79 -4.86 -2.41 -11.94
CA ARG A 79 -5.84 -3.26 -11.25
C ARG A 79 -7.10 -2.52 -10.82
N LEU A 80 -6.96 -1.32 -10.26
CA LEU A 80 -8.11 -0.50 -9.86
C LEU A 80 -9.00 -0.18 -11.07
N ARG A 81 -8.39 0.09 -12.24
CA ARG A 81 -9.10 0.31 -13.51
C ARG A 81 -9.90 -0.89 -13.99
N ARG A 82 -9.39 -2.11 -13.82
CA ARG A 82 -10.13 -3.34 -14.16
C ARG A 82 -11.41 -3.50 -13.33
N LEU A 83 -11.48 -2.87 -12.16
CA LEU A 83 -12.62 -2.90 -11.24
C LEU A 83 -13.52 -1.66 -11.34
N GLY A 84 -13.33 -0.81 -12.36
CA GLY A 84 -14.14 0.41 -12.55
C GLY A 84 -13.71 1.62 -11.72
N SER A 85 -12.55 1.56 -11.06
CA SER A 85 -11.96 2.67 -10.30
C SER A 85 -10.66 3.16 -10.96
N ARG A 86 -9.84 3.95 -10.26
CA ARG A 86 -8.48 4.34 -10.68
C ARG A 86 -7.68 4.91 -9.52
N LEU A 87 -6.37 4.86 -9.59
CA LEU A 87 -5.50 5.53 -8.65
C LEU A 87 -5.42 7.03 -8.97
N LEU A 88 -5.54 7.86 -7.94
CA LEU A 88 -5.38 9.31 -7.98
C LEU A 88 -4.02 9.67 -7.40
N LEU A 89 -3.10 10.08 -8.27
CA LEU A 89 -1.79 10.55 -7.87
C LEU A 89 -1.81 12.06 -7.62
N LEU A 90 -1.56 12.44 -6.38
CA LEU A 90 -1.41 13.83 -5.97
C LEU A 90 0.06 14.16 -5.81
N ARG A 91 0.46 15.39 -6.14
CA ARG A 91 1.81 15.89 -5.87
C ARG A 91 1.80 16.72 -4.59
N ALA A 92 2.65 16.38 -3.62
CA ALA A 92 2.85 17.25 -2.47
C ALA A 92 3.64 18.49 -2.89
N ARG A 93 3.09 19.69 -2.65
CA ARG A 93 3.80 20.96 -2.85
C ARG A 93 4.78 21.22 -1.72
N ASP A 94 4.29 21.15 -0.48
CA ASP A 94 5.08 21.42 0.73
C ASP A 94 5.25 20.15 1.58
N ASP A 95 4.12 19.54 1.99
CA ASP A 95 4.11 18.27 2.69
C ASP A 95 2.94 17.38 2.25
N VAL A 96 3.04 16.09 2.55
CA VAL A 96 2.04 15.08 2.19
C VAL A 96 0.73 15.29 2.94
N ALA A 97 0.78 15.71 4.20
CA ALA A 97 -0.42 15.87 5.03
C ALA A 97 -1.33 16.97 4.46
N GLY A 98 -0.76 18.12 4.06
CA GLY A 98 -1.48 19.22 3.45
C GLY A 98 -2.17 18.83 2.15
N ALA A 99 -1.51 18.04 1.30
CA ALA A 99 -2.12 17.54 0.07
C ALA A 99 -3.34 16.63 0.34
N VAL A 100 -3.23 15.74 1.34
CA VAL A 100 -4.36 14.89 1.76
C VAL A 100 -5.48 15.73 2.36
N CYS A 101 -5.18 16.65 3.28
CA CYS A 101 -6.18 17.50 3.92
C CYS A 101 -6.94 18.38 2.92
N ALA A 102 -6.24 18.93 1.92
CA ALA A 102 -6.87 19.66 0.83
C ALA A 102 -7.84 18.76 0.05
N ALA A 103 -7.39 17.58 -0.35
CA ALA A 103 -8.21 16.63 -1.10
C ALA A 103 -9.44 16.12 -0.31
N LEU A 104 -9.29 15.88 0.99
CA LEU A 104 -10.41 15.52 1.87
C LEU A 104 -11.52 16.57 1.86
N LYS A 105 -11.12 17.84 1.91
CA LYS A 105 -12.03 18.98 1.89
C LYS A 105 -12.66 19.17 0.51
N ASP A 106 -11.84 19.24 -0.52
CA ASP A 106 -12.27 19.61 -1.87
C ASP A 106 -13.18 18.55 -2.50
N TRP A 107 -12.99 17.27 -2.18
CA TRP A 107 -13.83 16.17 -2.66
C TRP A 107 -14.98 15.80 -1.70
N ASN A 108 -15.17 16.56 -0.62
CA ASN A 108 -16.20 16.35 0.40
C ASN A 108 -16.24 14.91 0.93
N ILE A 109 -15.07 14.41 1.35
CA ILE A 109 -14.91 13.03 1.83
C ILE A 109 -15.53 12.88 3.22
N GLY A 110 -16.41 11.90 3.39
CA GLY A 110 -17.04 11.58 4.69
C GLY A 110 -16.28 10.51 5.49
N LYS A 111 -15.44 9.71 4.83
CA LYS A 111 -14.65 8.64 5.45
C LYS A 111 -13.25 8.54 4.86
N LEU A 112 -12.24 8.55 5.72
CA LEU A 112 -10.84 8.35 5.38
C LEU A 112 -10.33 7.03 5.95
N CYS A 113 -9.80 6.16 5.09
CA CYS A 113 -9.18 4.92 5.50
C CYS A 113 -7.71 4.86 5.06
N PHE A 114 -6.82 4.43 5.93
CA PHE A 114 -5.42 4.14 5.58
C PHE A 114 -4.81 3.15 6.57
N GLU A 115 -3.95 2.24 6.11
CA GLU A 115 -3.19 1.32 6.99
C GLU A 115 -2.46 2.08 8.10
N SER A 116 -2.27 1.55 9.31
CA SER A 116 -1.44 2.20 10.34
C SER A 116 0.06 1.99 10.09
N ASP A 117 0.90 2.90 10.58
CA ASP A 117 2.37 2.81 10.48
C ASP A 117 2.99 3.11 11.85
N THR A 118 4.20 2.60 12.06
CA THR A 118 4.95 2.72 13.31
C THR A 118 6.16 3.65 13.17
N GLU A 119 6.53 4.06 11.95
CA GLU A 119 7.68 4.94 11.73
C GLU A 119 7.42 6.36 12.26
N PRO A 120 8.40 7.00 12.92
CA PRO A 120 8.21 8.34 13.50
C PRO A 120 7.73 9.41 12.50
N TYR A 121 8.24 9.38 11.27
CA TYR A 121 7.79 10.28 10.20
C TYR A 121 6.31 10.06 9.85
N ALA A 122 5.91 8.79 9.71
CA ALA A 122 4.54 8.42 9.40
C ALA A 122 3.60 8.82 10.55
N LEU A 123 3.93 8.53 11.80
CA LEU A 123 3.15 8.91 12.97
C LEU A 123 2.89 10.43 13.05
N ALA A 124 3.94 11.24 12.85
CA ALA A 124 3.81 12.70 12.89
C ALA A 124 2.93 13.24 11.74
N ARG A 125 3.06 12.69 10.54
CA ARG A 125 2.23 13.04 9.37
C ARG A 125 0.78 12.60 9.58
N ASP A 126 0.56 11.37 10.02
CA ASP A 126 -0.75 10.77 10.20
C ASP A 126 -1.53 11.49 11.28
N LYS A 127 -0.86 11.91 12.37
CA LYS A 127 -1.48 12.73 13.40
C LYS A 127 -2.07 14.02 12.82
N LYS A 128 -1.33 14.74 11.97
CA LYS A 128 -1.83 15.98 11.34
C LYS A 128 -3.09 15.72 10.50
N VAL A 129 -3.09 14.64 9.72
CA VAL A 129 -4.22 14.28 8.84
C VAL A 129 -5.43 13.85 9.68
N THR A 130 -5.23 13.01 10.69
CA THR A 130 -6.29 12.53 11.58
C THR A 130 -6.89 13.68 12.40
N ASP A 131 -6.06 14.57 12.97
CA ASP A 131 -6.54 15.75 13.70
C ASP A 131 -7.43 16.63 12.80
N PHE A 132 -7.01 16.86 11.54
CA PHE A 132 -7.79 17.63 10.56
C PHE A 132 -9.11 16.94 10.19
N ALA A 133 -9.06 15.63 9.93
CA ALA A 133 -10.21 14.83 9.54
C ALA A 133 -11.27 14.81 10.67
N MET A 134 -10.84 14.58 11.91
CA MET A 134 -11.71 14.63 13.09
C MET A 134 -12.33 16.01 13.29
N ALA A 135 -11.54 17.08 13.15
CA ALA A 135 -12.04 18.46 13.25
C ALA A 135 -13.06 18.80 12.13
N SER A 136 -12.98 18.11 11.00
CA SER A 136 -13.88 18.28 9.85
C SER A 136 -15.08 17.31 9.87
N GLY A 137 -15.24 16.49 10.91
CA GLY A 137 -16.33 15.52 11.03
C GLY A 137 -16.19 14.30 10.11
N ILE A 138 -15.00 14.01 9.61
CA ILE A 138 -14.69 12.88 8.73
C ILE A 138 -14.38 11.65 9.59
N GLU A 139 -15.03 10.51 9.30
CA GLU A 139 -14.73 9.24 9.95
C GLU A 139 -13.32 8.77 9.55
N VAL A 140 -12.48 8.40 10.53
CA VAL A 140 -11.13 7.90 10.26
C VAL A 140 -11.01 6.45 10.69
N PHE A 141 -10.54 5.59 9.78
CA PHE A 141 -10.28 4.18 10.04
C PHE A 141 -8.83 3.79 9.71
N THR A 142 -8.08 3.37 10.73
CA THR A 142 -6.65 3.06 10.61
C THR A 142 -6.31 1.65 11.07
N PRO A 143 -6.54 0.61 10.24
CA PRO A 143 -6.27 -0.77 10.62
C PRO A 143 -4.78 -1.09 10.63
N VAL A 144 -4.37 -1.97 11.54
CA VAL A 144 -3.04 -2.59 11.53
C VAL A 144 -3.05 -3.71 10.51
N SER A 145 -2.44 -3.47 9.34
CA SER A 145 -2.31 -4.47 8.26
C SER A 145 -0.91 -4.56 7.67
N HIS A 146 0.04 -3.77 8.17
CA HIS A 146 1.45 -3.87 7.77
C HIS A 146 2.22 -4.91 8.58
N THR A 147 1.81 -5.11 9.83
CA THR A 147 2.42 -6.04 10.78
C THR A 147 1.43 -7.13 11.10
N LEU A 148 1.93 -8.34 11.38
CA LEU A 148 1.09 -9.46 11.81
C LEU A 148 0.42 -9.19 13.16
N PHE A 149 1.06 -8.40 14.01
CA PHE A 149 0.58 -8.04 15.34
C PHE A 149 0.68 -6.54 15.53
N ASP A 150 -0.25 -5.96 16.30
CA ASP A 150 -0.15 -4.57 16.76
C ASP A 150 0.92 -4.46 17.85
N PRO A 151 2.02 -3.70 17.63
CA PRO A 151 3.04 -3.52 18.66
C PRO A 151 2.50 -2.94 19.97
N ALA A 152 1.48 -2.07 19.94
CA ALA A 152 0.89 -1.51 21.14
C ALA A 152 0.16 -2.58 21.96
N GLU A 153 -0.53 -3.51 21.29
CA GLU A 153 -1.19 -4.64 21.95
C GLU A 153 -0.17 -5.58 22.60
N ILE A 154 0.92 -5.89 21.90
CA ILE A 154 2.01 -6.73 22.44
C ILE A 154 2.65 -6.08 23.68
N ILE A 155 2.94 -4.78 23.63
CA ILE A 155 3.50 -4.03 24.75
C ILE A 155 2.53 -4.03 25.94
N SER A 156 1.22 -3.84 25.69
CA SER A 156 0.20 -3.88 26.73
C SER A 156 0.12 -5.26 27.40
N LYS A 157 0.14 -6.34 26.61
CA LYS A 157 0.15 -7.73 27.12
C LYS A 157 1.40 -8.04 27.98
N ASN A 158 2.50 -7.36 27.73
CA ASN A 158 3.76 -7.53 28.44
C ASN A 158 3.99 -6.49 29.56
N GLY A 159 2.92 -6.01 30.19
CA GLY A 159 3.01 -5.10 31.34
C GLY A 159 3.50 -3.70 30.98
N GLY A 160 3.22 -3.23 29.77
CA GLY A 160 3.58 -1.89 29.30
C GLY A 160 5.03 -1.75 28.81
N ARG A 161 5.74 -2.85 28.59
CA ARG A 161 7.12 -2.85 28.06
C ARG A 161 7.25 -3.77 26.84
N PRO A 162 8.05 -3.43 25.83
CA PRO A 162 8.28 -4.35 24.72
C PRO A 162 9.03 -5.60 25.21
N PRO A 163 8.72 -6.79 24.66
CA PRO A 163 9.47 -8.00 24.97
C PRO A 163 10.93 -7.85 24.52
N LEU A 164 11.87 -8.27 25.38
CA LEU A 164 13.30 -8.09 25.14
C LEU A 164 13.93 -9.22 24.32
N THR A 165 13.23 -10.34 24.15
CA THR A 165 13.70 -11.49 23.39
C THR A 165 12.65 -11.92 22.38
N TYR A 166 13.10 -12.49 21.26
CA TYR A 166 12.22 -12.99 20.21
C TYR A 166 11.30 -14.12 20.72
N GLN A 167 11.81 -15.03 21.56
CA GLN A 167 11.01 -16.12 22.13
C GLN A 167 9.91 -15.58 23.06
N SER A 168 10.22 -14.56 23.85
CA SER A 168 9.21 -13.89 24.68
C SER A 168 8.15 -13.22 23.82
N PHE A 169 8.56 -12.53 22.74
CA PHE A 169 7.64 -11.95 21.77
C PHE A 169 6.68 -12.99 21.19
N ILE A 170 7.19 -14.13 20.68
CA ILE A 170 6.36 -15.19 20.10
C ILE A 170 5.38 -15.76 21.13
N ALA A 171 5.83 -16.00 22.36
CA ALA A 171 4.98 -16.52 23.43
C ALA A 171 3.83 -15.57 23.80
N ILE A 172 4.06 -14.25 23.71
CA ILE A 172 3.06 -13.21 24.01
C ILE A 172 2.13 -12.97 22.82
N ALA A 173 2.67 -12.97 21.60
CA ALA A 173 1.94 -12.69 20.38
C ALA A 173 0.96 -13.81 20.02
N GLY A 174 1.38 -15.07 20.16
CA GLY A 174 0.55 -16.22 19.82
C GLY A 174 0.42 -16.42 18.30
N GLU A 175 -0.73 -16.91 17.86
CA GLU A 175 -1.02 -17.14 16.44
C GLU A 175 -1.39 -15.83 15.73
N PRO A 176 -0.87 -15.60 14.51
CA PRO A 176 -1.21 -14.42 13.74
C PRO A 176 -2.68 -14.43 13.31
N PRO A 177 -3.30 -13.25 13.13
CA PRO A 177 -4.67 -13.16 12.65
C PRO A 177 -4.80 -13.73 11.24
N GLU A 178 -5.99 -14.25 10.92
CA GLU A 178 -6.29 -14.70 9.57
C GLU A 178 -6.30 -13.52 8.58
N PRO A 179 -5.76 -13.69 7.36
CA PRO A 179 -5.75 -12.64 6.36
C PRO A 179 -7.16 -12.35 5.84
N VAL A 180 -7.40 -11.11 5.44
CA VAL A 180 -8.65 -10.72 4.78
C VAL A 180 -8.61 -11.15 3.31
N LEU A 181 -9.36 -12.20 2.99
CA LEU A 181 -9.39 -12.82 1.65
C LEU A 181 -10.53 -12.28 0.77
N GLU A 182 -10.73 -10.96 0.76
CA GLU A 182 -11.75 -10.33 -0.10
C GLU A 182 -11.24 -10.23 -1.55
N GLU A 183 -11.97 -10.88 -2.46
CA GLU A 183 -11.81 -10.67 -3.90
C GLU A 183 -12.88 -9.70 -4.39
N TYR A 184 -12.48 -8.58 -4.98
CA TYR A 184 -13.39 -7.56 -5.48
C TYR A 184 -13.79 -7.86 -6.92
N SER A 185 -15.09 -7.96 -7.19
CA SER A 185 -15.65 -8.01 -8.55
C SER A 185 -15.78 -6.61 -9.16
N GLU A 186 -16.05 -5.60 -8.34
CA GLU A 186 -16.22 -4.20 -8.71
C GLU A 186 -15.85 -3.30 -7.53
N LEU A 187 -15.47 -2.06 -7.82
CA LEU A 187 -15.26 -1.01 -6.83
C LEU A 187 -16.16 0.19 -7.14
N PRO A 188 -16.56 0.98 -6.12
CA PRO A 188 -17.25 2.23 -6.37
C PRO A 188 -16.42 3.12 -7.32
N PRO A 189 -17.07 3.81 -8.27
CA PRO A 189 -16.38 4.65 -9.20
C PRO A 189 -15.74 5.84 -8.48
N VAL A 190 -14.72 6.41 -9.11
CA VAL A 190 -14.14 7.67 -8.64
C VAL A 190 -15.14 8.80 -8.82
N GLY A 191 -15.17 9.70 -7.84
CA GLY A 191 -16.00 10.89 -7.91
C GLY A 191 -15.46 11.99 -8.83
N ASP A 192 -16.08 13.16 -8.74
CA ASP A 192 -15.56 14.33 -9.43
C ASP A 192 -14.28 14.79 -8.72
N THR A 193 -13.19 14.88 -9.47
CA THR A 193 -11.90 15.32 -8.95
C THR A 193 -11.67 16.82 -9.12
N GLY A 194 -12.63 17.55 -9.69
CA GLY A 194 -12.54 18.99 -9.92
C GLY A 194 -11.33 19.37 -10.77
N GLU A 195 -10.67 20.48 -10.42
CA GLU A 195 -9.50 21.02 -11.12
C GLU A 195 -8.16 20.34 -10.75
N TYR A 196 -8.20 19.23 -10.01
CA TYR A 196 -6.97 18.52 -9.68
C TYR A 196 -6.27 18.02 -10.94
N GLU A 197 -5.02 18.41 -11.10
CA GLU A 197 -4.13 17.84 -12.11
C GLU A 197 -3.76 16.41 -11.69
N LEU A 198 -4.56 15.45 -12.15
CA LEU A 198 -4.31 14.03 -11.90
C LEU A 198 -3.17 13.55 -12.79
N LEU A 199 -2.01 13.33 -12.20
CA LEU A 199 -0.84 12.89 -12.92
C LEU A 199 -0.98 11.42 -13.34
N PRO A 200 -0.52 11.03 -14.54
CA PRO A 200 -0.14 9.65 -14.78
C PRO A 200 1.00 9.25 -13.83
N VAL A 201 1.22 7.95 -13.65
CA VAL A 201 2.40 7.46 -12.92
C VAL A 201 3.64 7.94 -13.67
N PRO A 202 4.50 8.80 -13.07
CA PRO A 202 5.63 9.36 -13.80
C PRO A 202 6.69 8.29 -14.03
N THR A 203 7.47 8.42 -15.09
CA THR A 203 8.68 7.61 -15.27
C THR A 203 9.85 8.17 -14.47
N VAL A 204 10.91 7.38 -14.34
CA VAL A 204 12.13 7.81 -13.63
C VAL A 204 12.82 8.95 -14.39
N GLU A 205 12.74 8.94 -15.71
CA GLU A 205 13.24 9.99 -16.60
C GLU A 205 12.45 11.29 -16.41
N GLU A 206 11.12 11.22 -16.30
CA GLU A 206 10.24 12.36 -16.03
C GLU A 206 10.48 12.98 -14.64
N LEU A 207 10.97 12.19 -13.68
CA LEU A 207 11.42 12.69 -12.38
C LEU A 207 12.79 13.39 -12.43
N GLY A 208 13.51 13.33 -13.56
CA GLY A 208 14.77 14.02 -13.78
C GLY A 208 16.02 13.19 -13.46
N TYR A 209 15.92 11.86 -13.33
CA TYR A 209 17.07 11.00 -13.05
C TYR A 209 17.99 10.73 -14.26
N GLY A 210 17.60 11.19 -15.46
CA GLY A 210 18.37 10.94 -16.69
C GLY A 210 18.33 9.46 -17.12
N ASP A 211 19.25 9.08 -18.02
CA ASP A 211 19.39 7.68 -18.44
C ASP A 211 20.10 6.85 -17.36
N ILE A 212 19.37 5.91 -16.78
CA ILE A 212 19.83 5.00 -15.73
C ILE A 212 20.05 3.57 -16.23
N SER A 213 20.18 3.38 -17.55
CA SER A 213 20.50 2.08 -18.19
C SER A 213 21.76 1.41 -17.63
N GLN A 214 22.74 2.19 -17.16
CA GLN A 214 23.97 1.68 -16.54
C GLN A 214 23.73 0.96 -15.21
N GLU A 215 22.67 1.30 -14.45
CA GLU A 215 22.30 0.56 -13.24
C GLU A 215 21.60 -0.76 -13.56
N GLU A 216 21.05 -0.93 -14.77
CA GLU A 216 20.41 -2.17 -15.22
C GLU A 216 21.43 -3.30 -15.48
N ILE A 217 22.69 -2.94 -15.74
CA ILE A 217 23.78 -3.86 -16.13
C ILE A 217 24.19 -4.81 -14.98
N LEU A 218 23.82 -4.50 -13.73
CA LEU A 218 24.15 -5.35 -12.57
C LEU A 218 23.29 -6.62 -12.47
N GLY A 219 22.33 -6.85 -13.38
CA GLY A 219 21.57 -8.11 -13.46
C GLY A 219 20.54 -8.33 -12.35
N TRP A 220 20.32 -7.33 -11.50
CA TRP A 220 19.38 -7.35 -10.37
C TRP A 220 18.18 -6.45 -10.67
N ARG A 221 17.53 -6.65 -11.82
CA ARG A 221 16.34 -5.90 -12.21
C ARG A 221 15.10 -6.53 -11.58
N TRP A 222 14.38 -5.76 -10.78
CA TRP A 222 13.15 -6.20 -10.10
C TRP A 222 12.01 -5.29 -10.51
N HIS A 223 10.91 -5.91 -10.93
CA HIS A 223 9.70 -5.20 -11.31
C HIS A 223 8.81 -4.98 -10.09
N GLY A 224 8.38 -3.74 -9.88
CA GLY A 224 7.33 -3.38 -8.93
C GLY A 224 5.97 -3.91 -9.35
N GLY A 225 5.15 -4.31 -8.37
CA GLY A 225 3.83 -4.90 -8.60
C GLY A 225 3.84 -6.43 -8.77
N ARG A 226 2.66 -7.04 -8.93
CA ARG A 226 2.52 -8.52 -9.03
C ARG A 226 3.26 -9.01 -10.29
N PRO A 227 3.98 -10.15 -10.24
CA PRO A 227 4.50 -10.74 -11.46
C PRO A 227 3.33 -11.09 -12.38
N ASN A 228 3.48 -10.85 -13.69
CA ASN A 228 2.53 -11.38 -14.67
C ASN A 228 2.39 -12.89 -14.44
N SER A 229 1.14 -13.38 -14.50
CA SER A 229 0.79 -14.79 -14.32
C SER A 229 1.70 -15.69 -15.18
N GLY A 230 2.72 -16.28 -14.54
CA GLY A 230 3.79 -17.02 -15.20
C GLY A 230 5.12 -17.02 -14.43
N GLU A 231 5.41 -15.97 -13.66
CA GLU A 231 6.69 -15.82 -12.93
C GLU A 231 6.56 -15.82 -11.40
N GLY A 232 5.51 -16.46 -10.86
CA GLY A 232 5.49 -16.80 -9.44
C GLY A 232 6.47 -17.93 -9.17
N LYS A 233 7.73 -17.62 -8.83
CA LYS A 233 8.67 -18.66 -8.39
C LYS A 233 8.16 -19.28 -7.10
N ARG A 234 8.22 -20.62 -7.01
CA ARG A 234 7.85 -21.37 -5.81
C ARG A 234 8.69 -20.88 -4.63
N VAL A 235 8.11 -20.86 -3.42
CA VAL A 235 8.84 -20.63 -2.16
C VAL A 235 10.04 -21.60 -2.01
N GLY A 236 9.91 -22.82 -2.57
CA GLY A 236 11.00 -23.80 -2.64
C GLY A 236 12.05 -23.58 -3.74
N GLU A 237 11.90 -22.59 -4.61
CA GLU A 237 12.86 -22.22 -5.67
C GLU A 237 13.62 -20.92 -5.36
N ILE A 238 13.41 -20.34 -4.18
CA ILE A 238 14.24 -19.25 -3.67
C ILE A 238 15.58 -19.87 -3.23
N GLN A 239 16.51 -19.99 -4.19
CA GLN A 239 17.91 -20.32 -3.90
C GLN A 239 18.46 -19.36 -2.84
N GLU A 240 19.31 -19.87 -1.95
CA GLU A 240 19.90 -19.26 -0.74
C GLU A 240 20.56 -17.86 -0.88
N GLY A 241 20.49 -17.20 -2.04
CA GLY A 241 20.93 -15.81 -2.26
C GLY A 241 19.80 -14.78 -2.43
N LYS A 242 18.51 -15.16 -2.35
CA LYS A 242 17.37 -14.30 -2.75
C LYS A 242 16.47 -13.82 -1.59
N SER A 243 16.92 -13.94 -0.34
CA SER A 243 16.17 -13.55 0.87
C SER A 243 15.87 -12.04 0.98
N TYR A 244 16.77 -11.17 0.47
CA TYR A 244 16.64 -9.71 0.59
C TYR A 244 15.47 -9.09 -0.20
N LEU A 245 14.86 -9.86 -1.10
CA LEU A 245 13.90 -9.40 -2.09
C LEU A 245 12.46 -9.39 -1.56
N VAL A 246 12.17 -10.32 -0.65
CA VAL A 246 10.93 -10.31 0.13
C VAL A 246 10.85 -9.04 0.97
N GLY A 247 11.99 -8.51 1.44
CA GLY A 247 12.05 -7.25 2.21
C GLY A 247 11.63 -6.00 1.44
N LEU A 248 11.87 -5.91 0.13
CA LEU A 248 11.42 -4.78 -0.70
C LEU A 248 9.90 -4.81 -0.92
N TRP A 249 9.35 -6.02 -1.10
CA TRP A 249 7.92 -6.24 -1.30
C TRP A 249 7.13 -6.07 0.00
N LEU A 250 7.63 -6.64 1.12
CA LEU A 250 7.09 -6.39 2.46
C LEU A 250 7.24 -4.92 2.87
N GLY A 251 8.33 -4.25 2.48
CA GLY A 251 8.53 -2.81 2.71
C GLY A 251 7.49 -1.93 2.02
N LEU A 252 6.91 -2.40 0.91
CA LEU A 252 5.72 -1.82 0.25
C LEU A 252 4.45 -2.65 0.52
N GLY A 253 4.42 -3.36 1.65
CA GLY A 253 3.26 -4.09 2.16
C GLY A 253 2.64 -5.05 1.14
N TRP A 254 3.41 -5.97 0.58
CA TRP A 254 2.90 -7.08 -0.24
C TRP A 254 3.03 -8.40 0.54
N PRO A 255 1.94 -9.07 0.93
CA PRO A 255 2.02 -10.33 1.66
C PRO A 255 2.33 -11.52 0.76
N GLU A 256 3.00 -12.51 1.37
CA GLU A 256 3.16 -13.86 0.86
C GLU A 256 1.97 -14.71 1.38
N VAL A 257 0.97 -14.98 0.53
CA VAL A 257 -0.16 -15.85 0.94
C VAL A 257 0.18 -17.31 0.66
N ALA A 258 0.73 -17.98 1.67
CA ALA A 258 0.95 -19.42 1.68
C ALA A 258 -0.23 -20.14 2.36
N ARG A 259 -0.99 -20.94 1.59
CA ARG A 259 -2.09 -21.78 2.09
C ARG A 259 -1.58 -23.18 2.41
N ARG A 260 -2.00 -23.74 3.56
CA ARG A 260 -1.80 -25.15 3.91
C ARG A 260 -3.04 -25.95 3.49
N ARG A 261 -2.91 -26.88 2.54
CA ARG A 261 -3.98 -27.85 2.22
C ARG A 261 -3.68 -29.16 2.94
N GLY A 262 -4.42 -29.43 4.02
CA GLY A 262 -4.49 -30.75 4.65
C GLY A 262 -3.24 -31.22 5.39
N ALA A 263 -3.43 -32.17 6.30
CA ALA A 263 -2.37 -32.79 7.07
C ALA A 263 -1.56 -33.73 6.16
N GLY A 264 -0.43 -33.25 5.66
CA GLY A 264 0.55 -34.09 4.95
C GLY A 264 1.32 -33.43 3.79
N GLU A 265 0.92 -32.26 3.29
CA GLU A 265 1.55 -31.65 2.10
C GLU A 265 2.11 -30.23 2.33
N ARG A 266 3.09 -29.87 1.48
CA ARG A 266 3.83 -28.59 1.48
C ARG A 266 2.94 -27.39 1.13
N TRP A 267 3.38 -26.21 1.57
CA TRP A 267 2.74 -24.90 1.40
C TRP A 267 2.52 -24.53 -0.08
N TRP A 268 1.33 -24.00 -0.41
CA TRP A 268 0.95 -23.54 -1.75
C TRP A 268 0.76 -22.02 -1.78
N CYS A 269 1.29 -21.34 -2.80
CA CYS A 269 0.96 -19.93 -3.06
C CYS A 269 -0.41 -19.85 -3.77
N CYS A 270 -1.37 -19.09 -3.24
CA CYS A 270 -2.68 -18.91 -3.89
C CYS A 270 -2.56 -18.01 -5.14
N ALA A 271 -2.35 -18.64 -6.29
CA ALA A 271 -2.82 -18.11 -7.57
C ALA A 271 -4.26 -18.63 -7.76
N SER A 272 -5.21 -17.74 -8.03
CA SER A 272 -6.62 -18.07 -8.25
C SER A 272 -6.76 -19.25 -9.20
N ALA A 273 -7.23 -20.38 -8.68
CA ALA A 273 -7.61 -21.54 -9.49
C ALA A 273 -8.97 -21.25 -10.12
N THR A 274 -8.98 -20.50 -11.21
CA THR A 274 -10.14 -20.40 -12.10
C THR A 274 -9.68 -20.45 -13.55
N ALA A 275 -9.16 -21.61 -13.96
CA ALA A 275 -9.09 -22.00 -15.36
C ALA A 275 -8.93 -23.53 -15.45
N LEU A 276 -10.06 -24.22 -15.68
CA LEU A 276 -10.23 -25.57 -16.28
C LEU A 276 -11.46 -26.27 -15.67
N ARG A 277 -12.64 -25.73 -15.97
CA ARG A 277 -13.80 -26.57 -16.29
C ARG A 277 -14.11 -26.35 -17.76
N ARG A 278 -13.49 -27.14 -18.64
CA ARG A 278 -13.98 -27.46 -19.98
C ARG A 278 -13.35 -28.80 -20.40
N GLY A 279 -14.20 -29.75 -20.78
CA GLY A 279 -13.83 -31.05 -21.35
C GLY A 279 -13.90 -32.17 -20.35
#